data_AF-A0A109N1Q9-F1
#
_entry.id   AF-A0A109N1Q9-F1
#
_cell.length_a   1.000
_cell.length_b   1.000
_cell.length_c   1.000
_cell.angle_alpha   90.00
_cell.angle_beta   90.00
_cell.angle_gamma   90.00
#
_symmetry.space_group_name_H-M   'P 1'
#
loop_
_entity.id
_entity.type
_entity.pdbx_description
1 polymer ?
#
loop_
_entity_poly.entity_id
_entity_poly.type
_entity_poly.pdbx_seq_one_letter_code
_entity_poly.pdbx_strand_id
1 'polypeptide(L)'
;MRNKMYKAEYIPILVGCLVGILLMIGISSRLFPMKEVVSFFLMLSFLFGLSFDIKTGAFKKKETKFPFKYFVWICLFSLVNIS
;
A
#
# COMPACT_ATOMS: atom_id res chain seq x y z
N MET A 1 4.84 -32.91 0.51
CA MET A 1 4.24 -31.63 0.90
C MET A 1 4.20 -30.71 -0.31
N ARG A 2 3.01 -30.38 -0.82
CA ARG A 2 2.87 -29.41 -1.93
C ARG A 2 3.27 -28.03 -1.40
N ASN A 3 4.40 -27.50 -1.87
CA ASN A 3 4.78 -26.10 -1.70
C ASN A 3 3.63 -25.25 -2.26
N LYS A 4 2.74 -24.77 -1.39
CA LYS A 4 1.81 -23.69 -1.73
C LYS A 4 2.68 -22.45 -1.93
N MET A 5 3.18 -22.24 -3.14
CA MET A 5 3.77 -20.96 -3.51
C MET A 5 2.69 -19.90 -3.33
N TYR A 6 2.83 -19.10 -2.28
CA TYR A 6 1.98 -17.94 -2.07
C TYR A 6 2.13 -17.04 -3.29
N LYS A 7 1.02 -16.75 -3.99
CA LYS A 7 1.04 -15.74 -5.05
C LYS A 7 1.54 -14.44 -4.42
N ALA A 8 2.50 -13.77 -5.06
CA ALA A 8 3.09 -12.52 -4.56
C ALA A 8 2.05 -11.44 -4.26
N GLU A 9 0.87 -11.52 -4.88
CA GLU A 9 -0.31 -10.68 -4.65
C GLU A 9 -0.83 -10.72 -3.21
N TYR A 10 -0.66 -11.83 -2.49
CA TYR A 10 -1.19 -11.98 -1.14
C TYR A 10 -0.42 -11.17 -0.10
N ILE A 11 0.86 -10.86 -0.35
CA ILE A 11 1.71 -10.09 0.56
C ILE A 11 1.16 -8.66 0.74
N PRO A 12 0.99 -7.85 -0.31
CA PRO A 12 0.45 -6.50 -0.17
C PRO A 12 -1.00 -6.47 0.34
N ILE A 13 -1.81 -7.50 0.05
CA ILE A 13 -3.16 -7.62 0.61
C ILE A 13 -3.11 -7.82 2.14
N LEU A 14 -2.25 -8.73 2.62
CA LEU A 14 -2.08 -8.99 4.06
C LEU A 14 -1.60 -7.75 4.80
N VAL A 15 -0.61 -7.06 4.25
CA VAL A 15 -0.10 -5.79 4.81
C VAL A 15 -1.19 -4.72 4.79
N GLY A 16 -1.97 -4.62 3.71
CA GLY A 16 -3.10 -3.70 3.62
C GLY A 16 -4.17 -3.96 4.70
N CYS A 17 -4.52 -5.23 4.93
CA CYS A 17 -5.44 -5.60 6.00
C CYS A 17 -4.91 -5.23 7.40
N LEU A 18 -3.62 -5.48 7.68
CA LEU A 18 -3.00 -5.09 8.96
C LEU A 18 -3.05 -3.57 9.18
N VAL A 19 -2.70 -2.80 8.14
CA VAL A 19 -2.75 -1.33 8.18
C VAL A 19 -4.20 -0.86 8.39
N GLY A 20 -5.18 -1.47 7.71
CA GLY A 20 -6.58 -1.14 7.87
C GLY A 20 -7.11 -1.40 9.29
N ILE A 21 -6.72 -2.51 9.91
CA ILE A 21 -7.08 -2.83 11.30
C ILE A 21 -6.49 -1.79 12.26
N LEU A 22 -5.21 -1.45 12.10
CA LEU A 22 -4.56 -0.39 12.89
C LEU A 22 -5.28 0.96 12.76
N LEU A 23 -5.66 1.32 11.54
CA LEU A 23 -6.40 2.55 11.23
C LEU A 23 -7.75 2.58 11.95
N MET A 24 -8.52 1.47 11.90
CA MET A 24 -9.80 1.33 12.60
C MET A 24 -9.66 1.45 14.12
N ILE A 25 -8.65 0.80 14.69
CA ILE A 25 -8.35 0.90 16.13
C ILE A 25 -8.01 2.33 16.51
N GLY A 26 -7.10 2.98 15.78
CA GLY A 26 -6.66 4.32 16.10
C GLY A 26 -7.71 5.41 15.91
N ILE A 27 -8.60 5.28 14.91
CA ILE A 27 -9.79 6.14 14.78
C ILE A 27 -10.71 5.96 15.99
N SER A 28 -11.00 4.71 16.37
CA SER A 28 -11.90 4.39 17.48
C SER A 28 -11.38 4.93 18.82
N SER A 29 -10.06 4.87 19.02
CA SER A 29 -9.40 5.38 20.22
C SER A 29 -9.05 6.87 20.17
N ARG A 30 -9.34 7.57 19.04
CA ARG A 30 -8.88 8.96 18.78
C ARG A 30 -7.38 9.17 19.03
N LEU A 31 -6.59 8.10 18.86
CA LEU A 31 -5.15 8.10 19.14
C LEU A 31 -4.34 8.80 18.05
N PHE A 32 -4.87 8.86 16.84
CA PHE A 32 -4.14 9.36 15.69
C PHE A 32 -4.53 10.80 15.34
N PRO A 33 -3.57 11.73 15.21
CA PRO A 33 -3.81 13.02 14.58
C PRO A 33 -4.26 12.84 13.13
N MET A 34 -5.03 13.80 12.61
CA MET A 34 -5.59 13.74 11.25
C MET A 34 -4.52 13.48 10.15
N LYS A 35 -3.29 13.96 10.35
CA LYS A 35 -2.17 13.68 9.45
C LYS A 35 -1.86 12.19 9.31
N GLU A 36 -1.86 11.45 10.42
CA GLU A 36 -1.59 10.01 10.40
C GLU A 36 -2.70 9.23 9.70
N VAL A 37 -3.95 9.64 9.90
CA VAL A 37 -5.11 9.06 9.18
C VAL A 37 -4.92 9.21 7.67
N VAL A 38 -4.56 10.41 7.19
CA VAL A 38 -4.30 10.67 5.77
C VAL A 38 -3.12 9.83 5.26
N SER A 39 -2.03 9.71 6.02
CA SER A 39 -0.89 8.85 5.69
C SER A 39 -1.29 7.38 5.55
N PHE A 40 -2.12 6.86 6.45
CA PHE A 40 -2.60 5.48 6.37
C PHE A 40 -3.52 5.25 5.15
N PHE A 41 -4.37 6.21 4.80
CA PHE A 41 -5.17 6.14 3.57
C PHE A 41 -4.32 6.13 2.29
N LEU A 42 -3.27 6.96 2.25
CA LEU A 42 -2.28 6.95 1.15
C LEU A 42 -1.55 5.60 1.07
N MET A 43 -1.15 5.04 2.21
CA MET A 43 -0.49 3.74 2.29
C MET A 43 -1.39 2.59 1.80
N LEU A 44 -2.67 2.59 2.18
CA LEU A 44 -3.67 1.64 1.67
C LEU A 44 -3.84 1.74 0.16
N SER A 45 -3.95 2.96 -0.36
CA SER A 45 -4.10 3.20 -1.82
C SER A 45 -2.88 2.71 -2.60
N PHE A 46 -1.67 2.92 -2.06
CA PHE A 46 -0.43 2.42 -2.62
C PHE A 46 -0.40 0.89 -2.65
N LEU A 47 -0.70 0.24 -1.52
CA LEU A 47 -0.70 -1.22 -1.42
C LEU A 47 -1.75 -1.84 -2.35
N PHE A 48 -2.92 -1.22 -2.48
CA PHE A 48 -3.96 -1.69 -3.38
C PHE A 48 -3.55 -1.57 -4.85
N GLY A 49 -2.95 -0.44 -5.23
CA GLY A 49 -2.38 -0.24 -6.56
C GLY A 49 -1.28 -1.25 -6.87
N LEU A 50 -0.41 -1.53 -5.89
CA LEU A 50 0.67 -2.51 -6.01
C LEU A 50 0.12 -3.94 -6.14
N SER A 51 -0.86 -4.34 -5.32
CA SER A 51 -1.58 -5.62 -5.44
C SER A 51 -2.20 -5.78 -6.83
N PHE A 52 -2.86 -4.74 -7.34
CA PHE A 52 -3.52 -4.77 -8.64
C PHE A 52 -2.50 -4.92 -9.78
N ASP A 53 -1.39 -4.20 -9.70
CA ASP A 53 -0.31 -4.23 -10.69
C ASP A 53 0.44 -5.58 -10.67
N ILE A 54 0.60 -6.22 -9.50
CA ILE A 54 1.11 -7.61 -9.42
C ILE A 54 0.10 -8.58 -10.06
N LYS A 55 -1.19 -8.46 -9.74
CA LYS A 55 -2.25 -9.34 -10.26
C LYS A 55 -2.43 -9.25 -11.77
N THR A 56 -2.33 -8.06 -12.33
CA THR A 56 -2.41 -7.83 -13.78
C THR A 56 -1.11 -8.19 -14.51
N GLY A 57 -0.07 -8.61 -13.79
CA GLY A 57 1.22 -8.94 -14.37
C GLY A 57 1.92 -7.72 -14.98
N ALA A 58 1.61 -6.51 -14.50
CA ALA A 58 2.17 -5.26 -15.00
C ALA A 58 3.70 -5.25 -14.88
N PHE A 59 4.25 -5.90 -13.85
CA PHE A 59 5.70 -6.10 -13.70
C PHE A 59 6.36 -6.95 -14.79
N LYS A 60 5.59 -7.79 -15.52
CA LYS A 60 6.09 -8.58 -16.66
C LYS A 60 5.99 -7.83 -17.99
N LYS A 61 5.12 -6.83 -18.08
CA LYS A 61 5.04 -5.94 -19.25
C LYS A 61 6.12 -4.87 -19.08
N LYS A 62 7.07 -4.79 -20.02
CA LYS A 62 8.12 -3.74 -20.07
C LYS A 62 7.52 -2.34 -20.37
N GLU A 63 6.54 -1.89 -19.59
CA GLU A 63 6.03 -0.53 -19.70
C GLU A 63 6.92 0.41 -18.89
N THR A 64 7.60 1.30 -19.60
CA THR A 64 8.58 2.29 -19.08
C THR A 64 8.02 3.25 -18.04
N LYS A 65 6.68 3.39 -17.91
CA LYS A 65 6.04 4.28 -16.94
C LYS A 65 5.80 3.64 -15.56
N PHE A 66 6.02 2.33 -15.44
CA PHE A 66 5.78 1.59 -14.21
C PHE A 66 6.52 2.16 -12.97
N PRO A 67 7.84 2.42 -12.99
CA PRO A 67 8.54 2.93 -11.81
C PRO A 67 8.13 4.36 -11.42
N PHE A 68 7.67 5.18 -12.37
CA PHE A 68 7.36 6.59 -12.12
C PHE A 68 6.13 6.76 -11.23
N LYS A 69 5.09 5.93 -11.41
CA LYS A 69 3.89 5.95 -10.56
C LYS A 69 4.27 5.73 -9.09
N TYR A 70 5.06 4.69 -8.79
CA TYR A 70 5.49 4.40 -7.42
C TYR A 70 6.41 5.48 -6.84
N PHE A 71 7.27 6.08 -7.66
CA PHE A 71 8.10 7.20 -7.25
C PHE A 71 7.27 8.41 -6.81
N VAL A 72 6.25 8.79 -7.58
CA VAL A 72 5.31 9.88 -7.22
C VAL A 72 4.60 9.59 -5.90
N TRP A 73 4.16 8.34 -5.68
CA TRP A 73 3.54 7.94 -4.42
C TRP A 73 4.49 8.04 -3.22
N ILE A 74 5.77 7.67 -3.37
CA ILE A 74 6.79 7.80 -2.32
C ILE A 74 7.04 9.28 -2.00
N CYS A 75 7.11 10.15 -3.02
CA CYS A 75 7.25 11.59 -2.83
C CYS A 75 6.05 12.19 -2.10
N LEU A 76 4.83 11.82 -2.48
CA LEU A 76 3.60 12.26 -1.79
C LEU A 76 3.60 11.81 -0.33
N PHE A 77 3.97 10.56 -0.06
CA PHE A 77 4.06 10.04 1.31
C PHE A 77 5.09 10.80 2.15
N SER A 78 6.25 11.13 1.56
CA SER A 78 7.30 11.89 2.23
C SER A 78 6.86 13.33 2.54
N LEU A 79 6.15 13.97 1.61
CA LEU A 79 5.59 15.32 1.82
C LEU A 79 4.59 15.36 2.98
N VAL A 80 3.70 14.36 3.06
CA VAL A 80 2.69 14.29 4.13
C VAL A 80 3.32 14.01 5.49
N ASN A 81 4.43 13.26 5.54
CA ASN A 81 5.14 12.98 6.80
C ASN A 81 6.08 14.11 7.26
N ILE A 82 6.62 14.90 6.33
CA ILE A 82 7.51 16.03 6.65
C ILE A 82 6.71 17.24 7.16
N SER A 83 5.48 17.43 6.67
CA SER A 83 4.66 18.60 6.99
C SER A 83 4.05 18.53 8.37
#